data_AF-A0A8T5HGS6-F1
#
_entry.id   AF-A0A8T5HGS6-F1
#
_cell.length_a   1.000
_cell.length_b   1.000
_cell.length_c   1.000
_cell.angle_alpha   90.00
_cell.angle_beta   90.00
_cell.angle_gamma   90.00
#
_symmetry.space_group_name_H-M   'P 1'
#
loop_
_entity.id
_entity.type
_entity.pdbx_description
1 polymer ?
#
loop_
_entity_poly.entity_id
_entity_poly.type
_entity_poly.pdbx_seq_one_letter_code
_entity_poly.pdbx_strand_id
1 'polypeptide(L)'
;MIGHYTEFGGKIREEILEDDALEMFWFIDKDTAYGGRAAIIPLLSAILSVHGRKFNKMSIQESCDIGCKDTLAVFFRSASLITHSRKIDISNL
;
A
#
# COMPACT_ATOMS: atom_id res chain seq x y z
N MET A 1 -3.29 -0.79 -12.56
CA MET A 1 -2.24 -1.71 -12.08
C MET A 1 -1.22 -1.81 -13.18
N ILE A 2 0.06 -1.65 -12.85
CA ILE A 2 1.17 -1.71 -13.81
C ILE A 2 1.84 -3.07 -13.65
N GLY A 3 1.87 -3.86 -14.72
CA GLY A 3 2.48 -5.19 -14.72
C GLY A 3 3.96 -5.13 -15.08
N HIS A 4 4.77 -5.99 -14.47
CA HIS A 4 6.23 -6.07 -14.72
C HIS A 4 6.60 -6.54 -16.14
N TYR A 5 5.66 -7.13 -16.88
CA TYR A 5 5.84 -7.50 -18.29
C TYR A 5 5.61 -6.34 -19.27
N THR A 6 5.18 -5.18 -18.79
CA THR A 6 5.08 -3.97 -19.63
C THR A 6 6.43 -3.26 -19.68
N GLU A 7 6.75 -2.56 -20.77
CA GLU A 7 8.00 -1.79 -20.88
C GLU A 7 8.16 -0.81 -19.71
N PHE A 8 7.07 -0.13 -19.34
CA PHE A 8 7.05 0.78 -18.19
C PHE A 8 7.27 0.05 -16.86
N GLY A 9 6.67 -1.13 -16.67
CA GLY A 9 6.91 -1.96 -15.49
C GLY A 9 8.34 -2.50 -15.40
N GLY A 10 8.97 -2.78 -16.55
CA GLY A 10 10.39 -3.12 -16.65
C GLY A 10 11.28 -1.97 -16.19
N LYS A 11 11.04 -0.74 -16.68
CA LYS A 11 11.76 0.47 -16.23
C LYS A 11 11.62 0.72 -14.75
N ILE A 12 10.40 0.60 -14.20
CA ILE A 12 10.19 0.75 -12.74
C ILE A 12 11.01 -0.29 -11.96
N ARG A 13 11.05 -1.54 -12.42
CA ARG A 13 11.85 -2.59 -11.77
C ARG A 13 13.34 -2.26 -11.80
N GLU A 14 13.88 -1.84 -12.94
CA GLU A 14 15.32 -1.65 -13.14
C GLU A 14 15.85 -0.32 -12.60
N GLU A 15 15.06 0.76 -12.68
CA GLU A 15 15.52 2.13 -12.39
C GLU A 15 15.02 2.65 -11.03
N ILE A 16 13.98 2.06 -10.45
CA ILE A 16 13.36 2.56 -9.20
C ILE A 16 13.48 1.54 -8.07
N LEU A 17 13.10 0.29 -8.36
CA LEU A 17 13.06 -0.75 -7.33
C LEU A 17 14.42 -1.42 -7.13
N GLU A 18 15.24 -1.51 -8.18
CA GLU A 18 16.61 -2.06 -8.15
C GLU A 18 16.69 -3.35 -7.30
N ASP A 19 17.57 -3.38 -6.30
CA ASP A 19 17.76 -4.52 -5.40
C ASP A 19 16.52 -4.83 -4.55
N ASP A 20 15.73 -3.81 -4.18
CA ASP A 20 14.50 -3.98 -3.40
C ASP A 20 13.35 -4.62 -4.21
N ALA A 21 13.49 -4.73 -5.53
CA ALA A 21 12.46 -5.32 -6.40
C ALA A 21 12.14 -6.78 -6.06
N LEU A 22 13.15 -7.53 -5.56
CA LEU A 22 13.02 -8.95 -5.23
C LEU A 22 12.86 -9.19 -3.72
N GLU A 23 13.22 -8.21 -2.90
CA GLU A 23 13.16 -8.31 -1.44
C GLU A 23 11.72 -8.26 -0.89
N MET A 24 10.77 -7.73 -1.66
CA MET A 24 9.36 -7.67 -1.24
C MET A 24 8.37 -7.70 -2.40
N PHE A 25 7.12 -8.02 -2.07
CA PHE A 25 5.99 -7.86 -3.00
C PHE A 25 5.71 -6.39 -3.29
N TRP A 26 5.39 -6.04 -4.53
CA TRP A 26 5.04 -4.68 -4.94
C TRP A 26 3.66 -4.60 -5.58
N PHE A 27 2.87 -3.62 -5.16
CA PHE A 27 1.65 -3.18 -5.84
C PHE A 27 1.89 -1.79 -6.43
N ILE A 28 1.74 -1.66 -7.74
CA ILE A 28 2.09 -0.45 -8.47
C ILE A 28 0.83 0.08 -9.18
N ASP A 29 0.45 1.31 -8.83
CA ASP A 29 -0.55 2.08 -9.56
C ASP A 29 0.12 3.17 -10.41
N LYS A 30 -0.64 4.15 -10.90
CA LYS A 30 -0.12 5.18 -11.82
C LYS A 30 0.77 6.22 -11.14
N ASP A 31 0.64 6.39 -9.83
CA ASP A 31 1.29 7.49 -9.10
C ASP A 31 2.28 6.93 -8.05
N THR A 32 2.12 5.68 -7.61
CA THR A 32 2.90 5.15 -6.49
C THR A 32 3.19 3.64 -6.60
N ALA A 33 4.43 3.26 -6.26
CA ALA A 33 4.84 1.90 -5.99
C ALA A 33 4.79 1.61 -4.49
N TYR A 34 3.94 0.67 -4.07
CA TYR A 34 3.76 0.25 -2.68
C TYR A 34 4.44 -1.11 -2.47
N GLY A 35 5.41 -1.16 -1.56
CA GLY A 35 6.21 -2.35 -1.25
C GLY A 35 5.83 -3.02 0.06
N GLY A 36 5.85 -4.34 0.06
CA GLY A 36 5.55 -5.20 1.21
C GLY A 36 4.14 -4.94 1.73
N ARG A 37 4.05 -4.55 3.00
CA ARG A 37 2.75 -4.39 3.69
C ARG A 37 2.01 -3.13 3.29
N ALA A 38 2.72 -2.09 2.82
CA ALA A 38 2.08 -0.88 2.28
C ALA A 38 1.22 -1.17 1.05
N ALA A 39 1.47 -2.29 0.37
CA ALA A 39 0.74 -2.75 -0.81
C ALA A 39 -0.64 -3.36 -0.48
N ILE A 40 -0.88 -3.81 0.76
CA ILE A 40 -2.08 -4.57 1.13
C ILE A 40 -3.35 -3.72 1.00
N ILE A 41 -3.35 -2.52 1.56
CA ILE A 41 -4.52 -1.62 1.51
C ILE A 41 -4.84 -1.19 0.07
N PRO A 42 -3.87 -0.72 -0.74
CA PRO A 42 -4.08 -0.44 -2.16
C PRO A 42 -4.58 -1.65 -2.95
N LEU A 43 -4.03 -2.83 -2.72
CA LEU A 43 -4.45 -4.07 -3.39
C LEU A 43 -5.90 -4.43 -3.05
N LEU A 44 -6.27 -4.45 -1.76
CA LEU A 44 -7.65 -4.71 -1.34
C LEU A 44 -8.60 -3.67 -1.90
N SER A 45 -8.21 -2.39 -1.88
CA SER A 45 -9.01 -1.31 -2.47
C SER A 45 -9.21 -1.52 -3.97
N ALA A 46 -8.17 -1.95 -4.70
CA ALA A 46 -8.27 -2.26 -6.12
C ALA A 46 -9.18 -3.46 -6.39
N ILE A 47 -9.05 -4.55 -5.64
CA ILE A 47 -9.91 -5.73 -5.77
C ILE A 47 -11.38 -5.38 -5.50
N LEU A 48 -11.64 -4.60 -4.44
CA LEU A 48 -13.01 -4.28 -4.02
C LEU A 48 -13.67 -3.22 -4.91
N SER A 49 -12.89 -2.25 -5.42
CA SER A 49 -13.38 -1.27 -6.40
C SER A 49 -13.71 -1.89 -7.75
N VAL A 50 -12.98 -2.95 -8.16
CA VAL A 50 -13.32 -3.75 -9.36
C VAL A 50 -14.69 -4.42 -9.23
N HIS A 51 -15.18 -4.69 -8.01
CA HIS A 51 -16.51 -5.26 -7.75
C HIS A 51 -17.64 -4.22 -7.70
N GLY A 52 -17.43 -3.00 -8.22
CA GLY A 52 -18.48 -2.00 -8.44
C GLY A 52 -18.96 -1.26 -7.19
N ARG A 53 -18.46 -1.60 -6.00
CA ARG A 53 -18.62 -0.76 -4.80
C ARG A 53 -17.45 0.21 -4.76
N LYS A 54 -17.68 1.48 -5.08
CA LYS A 54 -16.75 2.55 -4.67
C LYS A 54 -16.51 2.35 -3.17
N PHE A 55 -15.31 1.90 -2.80
CA PHE A 55 -14.82 2.08 -1.45
C PHE A 55 -14.86 3.59 -1.26
N ASN A 56 -15.91 4.10 -0.61
CA ASN A 56 -15.82 5.39 0.03
C ASN A 56 -14.53 5.31 0.82
N LYS A 57 -13.55 6.18 0.51
CA LYS A 57 -12.39 6.40 1.37
C LYS A 57 -12.96 6.33 2.77
N MET A 58 -12.60 5.30 3.53
CA MET A 58 -13.01 5.23 4.91
C MET A 58 -12.36 6.46 5.52
N SER A 59 -13.14 7.53 5.68
CA SER A 59 -12.72 8.63 6.52
C SER A 59 -12.60 7.98 7.87
N ILE A 60 -11.38 7.70 8.29
CA ILE A 60 -11.10 7.50 9.70
C ILE A 60 -11.40 8.88 10.30
N GLN A 61 -12.68 9.12 10.60
CA GLN A 61 -13.09 10.21 11.46
C GLN A 61 -12.48 9.83 12.80
N GLU A 62 -11.39 10.50 13.10
CA GLU A 62 -10.73 10.51 14.39
C GLU A 62 -11.62 11.28 15.37
N SER A 63 -12.86 10.81 15.58
CA SER A 63 -13.70 11.25 16.70
C SER A 63 -13.47 10.27 17.84
N CYS A 64 -12.30 10.40 18.48
CA CYS A 64 -12.02 9.75 19.74
C CYS A 64 -12.67 10.56 20.87
N ASP A 65 -13.91 10.22 21.20
CA ASP A 65 -14.59 10.74 22.41
C ASP A 65 -15.14 9.61 23.30
N ILE A 66 -14.59 8.40 23.17
CA ILE A 66 -14.99 7.24 23.99
C ILE A 66 -13.75 6.57 24.57
N GLY A 67 -13.76 6.39 25.89
CA GLY A 67 -12.63 6.09 26.76
C GLY A 67 -11.66 5.00 26.27
N CYS A 68 -10.38 5.38 26.26
CA CYS A 68 -9.21 4.52 26.13
C CYS A 68 -9.16 3.45 27.23
N LYS A 69 -9.71 2.27 26.94
CA LYS A 69 -9.32 1.03 27.62
C LYS A 69 -8.93 -0.02 26.57
N ASP A 70 -7.69 0.14 26.12
CA ASP A 70 -6.78 -0.86 25.55
C ASP A 70 -6.96 -1.41 24.11
N THR A 71 -7.62 -0.69 23.20
CA THR A 71 -7.56 -0.97 21.76
C THR A 71 -6.25 -0.49 21.12
N LEU A 72 -5.66 0.60 21.62
CA LEU A 72 -4.37 1.13 21.14
C LEU A 72 -3.22 0.13 21.34
N ALA A 73 -3.22 -0.66 22.42
CA ALA A 73 -2.22 -1.71 22.63
C ALA A 73 -2.30 -2.82 21.57
N VAL A 74 -3.50 -3.12 21.04
CA VAL A 74 -3.66 -4.04 19.91
C VAL A 74 -3.02 -3.45 18.66
N PHE A 75 -3.20 -2.16 18.40
CA PHE A 75 -2.56 -1.47 17.27
C PHE A 75 -1.03 -1.38 17.41
N PHE A 76 -0.50 -1.08 18.61
CA PHE A 76 0.95 -1.07 18.86
C PHE A 76 1.58 -2.45 18.77
N ARG A 77 0.91 -3.51 19.26
CA ARG A 77 1.35 -4.91 19.05
C ARG A 77 1.29 -5.30 17.57
N SER A 78 0.31 -4.77 16.86
CA SER A 78 0.15 -4.93 15.41
C SER A 78 1.04 -3.98 14.60
N ALA A 79 1.77 -3.03 15.22
CA ALA A 79 2.66 -2.13 14.49
C ALA A 79 3.84 -2.88 13.86
N SER A 80 4.20 -4.04 14.42
CA SER A 80 5.09 -5.02 13.79
C SER A 80 4.57 -5.56 12.44
N LEU A 81 3.27 -5.47 12.18
CA LEU A 81 2.65 -5.72 10.87
C LEU A 81 2.72 -4.49 9.94
N ILE A 82 3.43 -3.44 10.31
CA ILE A 82 3.66 -2.24 9.48
C ILE A 82 5.15 -2.11 9.14
N THR A 83 6.03 -2.83 9.84
CA THR A 83 7.45 -2.94 9.51
C THR A 83 7.64 -3.76 8.22
N HIS A 84 8.75 -3.51 7.51
CA HIS A 84 9.01 -4.05 6.18
C HIS A 84 8.02 -3.53 5.10
N SER A 85 7.84 -2.21 5.08
CA SER A 85 7.01 -1.51 4.11
C SER A 85 7.82 -0.42 3.40
N ARG A 86 7.52 -0.20 2.11
CA ARG A 86 8.07 0.91 1.32
C ARG A 86 6.97 1.59 0.52
N LYS A 87 7.13 2.88 0.26
CA LYS A 87 6.24 3.65 -0.61
C LYS A 87 7.09 4.61 -1.42
N ILE A 88 7.05 4.48 -2.74
CA ILE A 88 7.83 5.28 -3.67
C ILE A 88 6.86 6.03 -4.58
N ASP A 89 7.01 7.34 -4.64
CA ASP A 89 6.26 8.18 -5.56
C ASP A 89 6.88 8.04 -6.95
N ILE A 90 6.05 7.68 -7.94
CA ILE A 90 6.44 7.51 -9.34
C ILE A 90 5.65 8.44 -10.27
N SER A 91 4.94 9.44 -9.70
CA SER A 91 4.10 10.36 -10.47
C SER A 91 4.86 11.28 -11.44
N ASN A 92 6.19 11.33 -11.35
CA ASN A 92 7.07 12.14 -12.21
C ASN A 92 7.96 11.30 -13.16
N LEU A 93 7.68 10.00 -13.32
CA LEU A 93 8.24 9.16 -14.39
C LEU A 93 7.31 9.09 -15.61
#